data_AF-A0A838KWR5-F1
#
_entry.id   AF-A0A838KWR5-F1
#
_cell.length_a   1.000
_cell.length_b   1.000
_cell.length_c   1.000
_cell.angle_alpha   90.00
_cell.angle_beta   90.00
_cell.angle_gamma   90.00
#
_symmetry.space_group_name_H-M   'P 1'
#
loop_
_entity.id
_entity.type
_entity.pdbx_description
1 polymer ?
#
loop_
_entity_poly.entity_id
_entity_poly.type
_entity_poly.pdbx_seq_one_letter_code
_entity_poly.pdbx_strand_id
1 'polypeptide(L)' 'MTEGRSSGEENANLYTRGSNEARAGEILDGGALLEILDVFGEDGMRSYLLGYVEGIVDIMEDE' A
#
# COMPACT_ATOMS: atom_id res chain seq x y z
N MET A 1 -12.92 20.62 -11.52
CA MET A 1 -11.51 20.30 -11.21
C MET A 1 -11.44 19.87 -9.75
N THR A 2 -11.82 18.62 -9.45
CA THR A 2 -11.81 18.03 -8.09
C THR A 2 -10.98 16.74 -8.08
N GLU A 3 -10.04 16.59 -9.02
CA GLU A 3 -9.33 15.32 -9.22
C GLU A 3 -8.05 15.19 -8.38
N GLY A 4 -7.63 16.23 -7.66
CA GLY A 4 -6.36 16.22 -6.91
C GLY A 4 -6.45 15.81 -5.43
N ARG A 5 -7.65 15.74 -4.83
CA ARG A 5 -7.79 15.37 -3.39
C ARG A 5 -8.13 13.90 -3.16
N SER A 6 -8.85 13.26 -4.09
CA SER A 6 -9.28 11.86 -3.98
C SER A 6 -8.08 10.91 -4.01
N SER A 7 -7.21 11.04 -5.02
CA SER A 7 -6.07 10.14 -5.22
C SER A 7 -5.06 10.14 -4.06
N GLY A 8 -4.87 11.29 -3.38
CA GLY A 8 -3.97 11.36 -2.23
C GLY A 8 -4.47 10.60 -0.99
N GLU A 9 -5.77 10.69 -0.71
CA GLU A 9 -6.38 9.99 0.43
C GLU A 9 -6.49 8.48 0.15
N GLU A 10 -6.80 8.10 -1.09
CA GLU A 10 -6.83 6.71 -1.55
C GLU A 10 -5.44 6.06 -1.48
N ASN A 11 -4.39 6.77 -1.90
CA ASN A 11 -3.01 6.28 -1.81
C ASN A 11 -2.52 6.18 -0.36
N ALA A 12 -2.92 7.10 0.52
CA ALA A 12 -2.63 7.00 1.95
C ALA A 12 -3.29 5.75 2.58
N ASN A 13 -4.53 5.43 2.18
CA ASN A 13 -5.19 4.21 2.63
C ASN A 13 -4.48 2.94 2.13
N LEU A 14 -3.99 2.93 0.89
CA LEU A 14 -3.20 1.82 0.35
C LEU A 14 -1.88 1.63 1.10
N TYR A 15 -1.21 2.72 1.45
CA TYR A 15 -0.02 2.68 2.31
C TYR A 15 -0.33 2.07 3.68
N THR A 16 -1.38 2.55 4.37
CA THR A 16 -1.79 1.99 5.67
C THR A 16 -2.14 0.51 5.56
N ARG A 17 -2.84 0.11 4.48
CA ARG A 17 -3.15 -1.29 4.22
C ARG A 17 -1.88 -2.14 4.10
N GLY A 18 -0.92 -1.75 3.26
CA GLY A 18 0.34 -2.47 3.10
C GLY A 18 1.08 -2.64 4.43
N SER A 19 1.15 -1.57 5.23
CA SER A 19 1.81 -1.59 6.55
C SER A 19 1.12 -2.53 7.56
N ASN A 20 -0.20 -2.63 7.52
CA ASN A 20 -0.96 -3.55 8.37
C ASN A 20 -0.80 -5.01 7.93
N GLU A 21 -0.83 -5.27 6.63
CA GLU A 21 -0.65 -6.62 6.07
C GLU A 21 0.76 -7.16 6.35
N ALA A 22 1.79 -6.32 6.26
CA ALA A 22 3.15 -6.64 6.69
C ALA A 22 3.21 -7.09 8.16
N ARG A 23 2.55 -6.35 9.07
CA ARG A 23 2.42 -6.70 10.49
C ARG A 23 1.64 -7.99 10.73
N ALA A 24 0.73 -8.34 9.83
CA ALA A 24 0.02 -9.61 9.85
C ALA A 24 0.82 -10.77 9.25
N GLY A 25 1.96 -10.49 8.59
CA GLY A 25 2.73 -11.49 7.84
C GLY A 25 2.05 -11.91 6.53
N GLU A 26 1.14 -11.09 6.01
CA GLU A 26 0.35 -11.36 4.81
C GLU A 26 0.77 -10.39 3.69
N ILE A 27 0.87 -10.87 2.45
CA ILE A 27 1.05 -10.00 1.27
C ILE A 27 -0.07 -10.29 0.28
N LEU A 28 -0.52 -9.27 -0.43
CA LEU A 28 -1.43 -9.48 -1.55
C LEU A 28 -0.80 -10.36 -2.61
N ASP A 29 -1.62 -11.27 -3.14
CA ASP A 29 -1.24 -12.05 -4.30
C ASP A 29 -1.11 -11.16 -5.54
N GLY A 30 -0.47 -11.69 -6.58
CA GLY A 30 -0.20 -10.95 -7.80
C GLY A 30 -1.47 -10.42 -8.50
N GLY A 31 -2.61 -11.09 -8.37
CA GLY A 31 -3.87 -10.63 -8.95
C GLY A 31 -4.37 -9.37 -8.25
N ALA A 32 -4.44 -9.39 -6.92
CA ALA A 32 -4.85 -8.23 -6.13
C ALA A 32 -3.90 -7.02 -6.31
N LEU A 33 -2.60 -7.27 -6.50
CA LEU A 33 -1.63 -6.22 -6.82
C LEU A 33 -1.88 -5.59 -8.19
N LEU A 34 -2.24 -6.39 -9.20
CA LEU A 34 -2.62 -5.89 -10.52
C LEU A 34 -3.93 -5.10 -10.48
N GLU A 35 -4.90 -5.51 -9.65
CA GLU A 35 -6.13 -4.73 -9.45
C GLU A 35 -5.84 -3.34 -8.85
N ILE A 36 -4.89 -3.25 -7.91
CA ILE A 36 -4.45 -1.95 -7.38
C ILE A 36 -3.82 -1.10 -8.49
N LEU A 37 -2.97 -1.69 -9.33
CA LEU A 37 -2.36 -0.99 -10.46
C LEU A 37 -3.41 -0.50 -11.47
N ASP A 38 -4.41 -1.31 -11.79
CA ASP A 38 -5.45 -0.98 -12.76
C ASP A 38 -6.38 0.13 -12.26
N VAL A 39 -6.67 0.16 -10.94
CA VAL A 39 -7.61 1.13 -10.34
C VAL A 39 -6.93 2.43 -9.91
N PHE A 40 -5.78 2.32 -9.24
CA PHE A 40 -5.09 3.45 -8.59
C PHE A 40 -3.79 3.86 -9.30
N GLY A 41 -3.42 3.14 -10.36
CA GLY A 41 -2.22 3.43 -11.12
C GLY A 41 -0.93 3.09 -10.38
N GLU A 42 0.19 3.50 -10.98
CA GLU A 42 1.53 3.26 -10.44
C GLU A 42 1.71 3.87 -9.05
N ASP A 43 1.10 5.04 -8.79
CA ASP A 43 1.21 5.72 -7.51
C ASP A 43 0.51 4.95 -6.38
N GLY A 44 -0.68 4.39 -6.63
CA GLY A 44 -1.36 3.55 -5.65
C GLY A 44 -0.60 2.25 -5.36
N MET A 45 -0.10 1.59 -6.42
CA MET A 45 0.73 0.40 -6.26
C MET A 45 2.02 0.70 -5.48
N ARG A 46 2.67 1.83 -5.78
CA ARG A 46 3.85 2.30 -5.05
C ARG A 46 3.53 2.55 -3.57
N SER A 47 2.41 3.22 -3.28
CA SER A 47 1.99 3.49 -1.90
C SER A 47 1.76 2.21 -1.10
N TYR A 48 1.07 1.22 -1.68
CA TYR A 48 0.88 -0.09 -1.05
C TYR A 48 2.21 -0.76 -0.74
N LEU A 49 3.09 -0.89 -1.76
CA LEU A 49 4.37 -1.58 -1.61
C LEU A 49 5.30 -0.88 -0.61
N LEU A 50 5.31 0.46 -0.59
CA LEU A 50 6.09 1.22 0.37
C LEU A 50 5.59 0.96 1.80
N GLY A 51 4.28 1.02 2.02
CA GLY A 51 3.69 0.73 3.32
C GLY A 51 4.02 -0.69 3.79
N TYR A 52 3.97 -1.67 2.90
CA TYR A 52 4.33 -3.05 3.19
C TYR A 52 5.80 -3.20 3.60
N VAL A 53 6.73 -2.62 2.84
CA VAL A 53 8.17 -2.67 3.15
C VAL A 53 8.48 -1.98 4.48
N GLU A 54 7.91 -0.79 4.72
CA GLU A 54 8.11 -0.08 6.00
C GLU A 54 7.51 -0.86 7.17
N GLY A 55 6.35 -1.49 6.99
CA GLY A 55 5.79 -2.38 8.01
C GLY A 55 6.71 -3.55 8.36
N ILE A 56 7.43 -4.13 7.40
CA ILE A 56 8.47 -5.15 7.68
C ILE A 56 9.63 -4.55 8.46
N VAL A 57 10.13 -3.38 8.04
CA VAL A 57 11.24 -2.69 8.72
C VAL A 57 10.88 -2.42 10.18
N ASP A 58 9.69 -1.88 10.44
CA ASP A 58 9.21 -1.61 11.80
C ASP A 58 9.21 -2.89 12.66
N ILE A 59 8.76 -4.02 12.12
CA ILE A 59 8.78 -5.31 12.84
C ILE A 59 10.22 -5.73 13.16
N MET A 60 11.13 -5.59 12.19
CA MET A 60 12.53 -5.97 12.37
C MET A 60 13.30 -5.04 13.31
N GLU A 61 12.89 -3.77 13.43
CA GLU A 61 13.49 -2.80 14.37
C GLU A 61 12.96 -2.96 15.80
N ASP A 62 11.75 -3.52 15.97
CA ASP A 62 11.14 -3.82 17.27
C ASP A 62 11.60 -5.16 17.89
N GLU A 63 12.34 -6.00 17.14
CA GLU A 63 12.96 -7.28 17.60
C GLU A 63 14.38 -7.12 18.16
#